data_AF-A0A2N1VS90-F1
#
_entry.id   AF-A0A2N1VS90-F1
#
_cell.length_a   1.000
_cell.length_b   1.000
_cell.length_c   1.000
_cell.angle_alpha   90.00
_cell.angle_beta   90.00
_cell.angle_gamma   90.00
#
_symmetry.space_group_name_H-M   'P 1'
#
loop_
_entity.id
_entity.type
_entity.pdbx_description
1 polymer ?
#
loop_
_entity_poly.entity_id
_entity_poly.type
_entity_poly.pdbx_seq_one_letter_code
_entity_poly.pdbx_strand_id
1 'polypeptide(L)'
;MKKIIITFIIMMLLLGCNNQNVFDLETFEQDRVIKIADEYLKAEPITITNFIAERSTGGVHDYYSEGDYWWPNPEDPTGPYIRKDGLTNPDNFVAHRKAMRRFSIIVPALVAAYKITGDEKYAEQAVKHLNAWFVNPDSKMNPNLLYAQAISGKVAGRGIGIIDTIHLVEVAQAIIVLEKKRFLSFGDALPIKQWFEEYLKWLVTSDFGIEERDNGNNHSTCWVMQAGMYAKLVNNEAVLIECREIYKHLILQRQVEADGSFPLELKRTKPYGYSLFNLDAMVMVCAILTDGTNNMWQFATEDGKNIKDAMEFMYPYIKDKSKWPYKKDVMYFDQWPVRQPSLLFAGFAFKESKYIELWKTLNPDPTEEEIIRNFPIRQPVLWI
;
A
#
# COMPACT_ATOMS: atom_id res chain seq x y z
N MET A 1 -57.15 -60.21 5.39
CA MET A 1 -57.40 -58.74 5.39
C MET A 1 -56.59 -58.19 6.56
N LYS A 2 -55.59 -57.31 6.47
CA LYS A 2 -55.29 -56.16 5.61
C LYS A 2 -53.75 -56.05 5.50
N LYS A 3 -53.19 -55.78 4.31
CA LYS A 3 -51.80 -55.33 4.16
C LYS A 3 -51.84 -53.81 4.00
N ILE A 4 -51.19 -53.09 4.91
CA ILE A 4 -51.02 -51.64 4.88
C ILE A 4 -49.85 -51.35 3.94
N ILE A 5 -50.10 -50.64 2.85
CA ILE A 5 -49.08 -50.11 1.95
C ILE A 5 -48.70 -48.74 2.48
N ILE A 6 -47.47 -48.58 2.97
CA ILE A 6 -46.90 -47.29 3.34
C ILE A 6 -46.12 -46.78 2.12
N THR A 7 -46.68 -45.77 1.44
CA THR A 7 -46.01 -45.07 0.35
C THR A 7 -45.13 -43.97 0.95
N PHE A 8 -43.81 -44.13 0.88
CA PHE A 8 -42.86 -43.07 1.20
C PHE A 8 -42.79 -42.09 0.01
N ILE A 9 -43.29 -40.87 0.20
CA ILE A 9 -43.05 -39.75 -0.72
C ILE A 9 -41.72 -39.13 -0.32
N ILE A 10 -40.68 -39.34 -1.14
CA ILE A 10 -39.39 -38.65 -1.01
C ILE A 10 -39.55 -37.30 -1.72
N MET A 11 -39.67 -36.24 -0.93
CA MET A 11 -39.66 -34.86 -1.40
C MET A 11 -38.20 -34.41 -1.56
N MET A 12 -37.68 -34.45 -2.79
CA MET A 12 -36.40 -33.84 -3.14
C MET A 12 -36.52 -32.32 -3.05
N LEU A 13 -36.01 -31.74 -1.96
CA LEU A 13 -35.70 -30.32 -1.87
C LEU A 13 -34.51 -30.03 -2.78
N LEU A 14 -34.78 -29.52 -3.97
CA LEU A 14 -33.80 -28.83 -4.79
C LEU A 14 -33.42 -27.52 -4.08
N LEU A 15 -32.38 -27.58 -3.25
CA LEU A 15 -31.65 -26.39 -2.84
C LEU A 15 -31.03 -25.79 -4.10
N GLY A 16 -31.65 -24.74 -4.63
CA GLY A 16 -31.02 -23.90 -5.62
C GLY A 16 -29.74 -23.32 -5.02
N CYS A 17 -28.59 -23.80 -5.49
CA CYS A 17 -27.33 -23.09 -5.30
C CYS A 17 -27.50 -21.71 -5.93
N ASN A 18 -27.70 -20.71 -5.08
CA ASN A 18 -27.63 -19.32 -5.48
C ASN A 18 -26.15 -19.04 -5.80
N ASN A 19 -25.72 -19.39 -7.02
CA ASN A 19 -24.43 -18.97 -7.57
C ASN A 19 -24.52 -17.45 -7.74
N GLN A 20 -24.26 -16.72 -6.66
CA GLN A 20 -23.80 -15.35 -6.80
C GLN A 20 -22.51 -15.44 -7.61
N ASN A 21 -22.54 -14.95 -8.85
CA ASN A 21 -21.36 -14.80 -9.68
C ASN A 21 -20.34 -13.99 -8.88
N VAL A 22 -19.38 -14.67 -8.26
CA VAL A 22 -18.24 -14.02 -7.61
C VAL A 22 -17.51 -13.26 -8.70
N PHE A 23 -17.26 -11.98 -8.49
CA PHE A 23 -16.53 -11.15 -9.45
C PHE A 23 -15.14 -11.76 -9.69
N ASP A 24 -14.92 -12.27 -10.90
CA ASP A 24 -13.65 -12.82 -11.33
C ASP A 24 -12.69 -11.67 -11.70
N LEU A 25 -11.90 -11.25 -10.71
CA LEU A 25 -10.94 -10.17 -10.86
C LEU A 25 -9.78 -10.54 -11.80
N GLU A 26 -9.33 -11.80 -11.81
CA GLU A 26 -8.20 -12.20 -12.66
C GLU A 26 -8.57 -12.07 -14.14
N THR A 27 -9.73 -12.62 -14.52
CA THR A 27 -10.25 -12.47 -15.89
C THR A 27 -10.50 -10.99 -16.24
N PHE A 28 -11.03 -10.20 -15.30
CA PHE A 28 -11.30 -8.77 -15.54
C PHE A 28 -10.03 -7.94 -15.77
N GLU A 29 -8.95 -8.23 -15.05
CA GLU A 29 -7.70 -7.46 -15.10
C GLU A 29 -6.69 -8.00 -16.11
N GLN A 30 -6.89 -9.21 -16.65
CA GLN A 30 -5.94 -9.92 -17.50
C GLN A 30 -5.35 -9.05 -18.62
N ASP A 31 -6.19 -8.45 -19.46
CA ASP A 31 -5.74 -7.68 -20.62
C ASP A 31 -4.91 -6.45 -20.21
N ARG A 32 -5.33 -5.75 -19.15
CA ARG A 32 -4.61 -4.58 -18.62
C ARG A 32 -3.24 -5.01 -18.08
N VAL A 33 -3.22 -6.04 -17.25
CA VAL A 33 -2.01 -6.53 -16.56
C VAL A 33 -0.98 -7.07 -17.55
N ILE A 34 -1.41 -7.89 -18.52
CA ILE A 34 -0.50 -8.44 -19.53
C ILE A 34 0.09 -7.32 -20.38
N LYS A 35 -0.75 -6.37 -20.83
CA LYS A 35 -0.28 -5.24 -21.65
C LYS A 35 0.83 -4.44 -20.95
N ILE A 36 0.63 -4.05 -19.70
CA ILE A 36 1.64 -3.28 -18.95
C ILE A 36 2.89 -4.13 -18.64
N ALA A 37 2.73 -5.43 -18.37
CA ALA A 37 3.85 -6.31 -18.08
C ALA A 37 4.73 -6.55 -19.30
N ASP A 38 4.14 -6.68 -20.50
CA ASP A 38 4.86 -6.79 -21.76
C ASP A 38 5.74 -5.56 -22.04
N GLU A 39 5.29 -4.35 -21.67
CA GLU A 39 6.11 -3.13 -21.75
C GLU A 39 7.33 -3.21 -20.81
N TYR A 40 7.17 -3.85 -19.64
CA TYR A 40 8.23 -3.96 -18.63
C TYR A 40 9.21 -5.13 -18.84
N LEU A 41 8.94 -6.05 -19.77
CA LEU A 41 9.90 -7.12 -20.11
C LEU A 41 11.25 -6.60 -20.61
N LYS A 42 11.28 -5.37 -21.15
CA LYS A 42 12.50 -4.72 -21.66
C LYS A 42 13.09 -3.71 -20.67
N ALA A 43 12.47 -3.55 -19.49
CA ALA A 43 12.89 -2.56 -18.53
C ALA A 43 14.14 -3.02 -17.78
N GLU A 44 15.24 -2.30 -17.87
CA GLU A 44 16.42 -2.62 -17.06
C GLU A 44 16.23 -2.19 -15.59
N PRO A 45 16.85 -2.90 -14.63
CA PRO A 45 16.91 -2.46 -13.24
C PRO A 45 17.57 -1.09 -13.11
N ILE A 46 16.91 -0.22 -12.34
CA ILE A 46 17.40 1.09 -11.94
C ILE A 46 17.16 1.17 -10.44
N THR A 47 18.22 1.33 -9.65
CA THR A 47 18.17 1.43 -8.19
C THR A 47 18.66 2.80 -7.73
N ILE A 48 18.75 2.99 -6.42
CA ILE A 48 19.19 4.27 -5.85
C ILE A 48 20.66 4.58 -6.17
N THR A 49 21.51 3.58 -6.36
CA THR A 49 22.94 3.80 -6.65
C THR A 49 23.19 4.42 -8.03
N ASN A 50 22.16 4.45 -8.90
CA ASN A 50 22.22 5.15 -10.18
C ASN A 50 22.15 6.69 -10.03
N PHE A 51 21.86 7.21 -8.85
CA PHE A 51 21.64 8.63 -8.62
C PHE A 51 22.50 9.14 -7.46
N ILE A 52 23.26 10.20 -7.69
CA ILE A 52 24.07 10.84 -6.66
C ILE A 52 23.22 11.92 -5.99
N ALA A 53 23.02 11.79 -4.68
CA ALA A 53 22.37 12.80 -3.85
C ALA A 53 23.43 13.71 -3.23
N GLU A 54 23.87 14.74 -3.95
CA GLU A 54 24.94 15.68 -3.50
C GLU A 54 24.67 16.34 -2.14
N ARG A 55 23.39 16.45 -1.75
CA ARG A 55 22.95 17.03 -0.46
C ARG A 55 22.83 16.02 0.67
N SER A 56 23.06 14.73 0.40
CA SER A 56 23.02 13.66 1.40
C SER A 56 24.35 13.53 2.14
N THR A 57 24.28 13.24 3.43
CA THR A 57 25.44 12.81 4.22
C THR A 57 25.62 11.28 4.24
N GLY A 58 24.72 10.54 3.59
CA GLY A 58 24.78 9.08 3.46
C GLY A 58 25.65 8.61 2.29
N GLY A 59 25.93 7.30 2.26
CA GLY A 59 26.65 6.64 1.17
C GLY A 59 25.75 6.37 -0.05
N VAL A 60 26.36 5.84 -1.12
CA VAL A 60 25.66 5.55 -2.39
C VAL A 60 24.53 4.51 -2.27
N HIS A 61 24.58 3.66 -1.24
CA HIS A 61 23.55 2.67 -0.93
C HIS A 61 22.49 3.19 0.06
N ASP A 62 22.59 4.43 0.52
CA ASP A 62 21.65 4.99 1.47
C ASP A 62 20.53 5.76 0.75
N TYR A 63 19.29 5.48 1.14
CA TYR A 63 18.15 6.18 0.57
C TYR A 63 18.10 7.63 1.06
N TYR A 64 17.97 8.57 0.11
CA TYR A 64 17.87 9.99 0.38
C TYR A 64 16.64 10.59 -0.28
N SER A 65 15.97 11.45 0.47
CA SER A 65 14.90 12.30 -0.04
C SER A 65 14.78 13.55 0.81
N GLU A 66 14.09 14.57 0.30
CA GLU A 66 13.86 15.82 1.03
C GLU A 66 12.40 15.98 1.42
N GLY A 67 12.15 16.65 2.54
CA GLY A 67 10.79 16.92 2.98
C GLY A 67 10.04 17.81 1.98
N ASP A 68 8.90 17.33 1.46
CA ASP A 68 8.19 17.96 0.33
C ASP A 68 7.87 19.44 0.52
N TYR A 69 7.49 19.80 1.74
CA TYR A 69 6.91 21.09 2.05
C TYR A 69 7.93 22.06 2.64
N TRP A 70 9.22 21.80 2.47
CA TRP A 70 10.29 22.64 3.01
C TRP A 70 10.94 23.46 1.89
N TRP A 71 10.99 24.78 2.11
CA TRP A 71 11.41 25.76 1.12
C TRP A 71 12.54 26.65 1.67
N PRO A 72 13.42 27.18 0.81
CA PRO A 72 14.35 28.25 1.20
C PRO A 72 13.61 29.40 1.89
N ASN A 73 14.19 29.91 2.97
CA ASN A 73 13.66 31.08 3.65
C ASN A 73 14.03 32.35 2.85
N PRO A 74 13.08 33.11 2.28
CA PRO A 74 13.42 34.33 1.53
C PRO A 74 14.02 35.43 2.43
N GLU A 75 13.76 35.38 3.74
CA GLU A 75 14.30 36.35 4.70
C GLU A 75 15.70 35.99 5.21
N ASP A 76 16.09 34.72 5.10
CA ASP A 76 17.44 34.22 5.40
C ASP A 76 17.80 33.09 4.41
N PRO A 77 18.30 33.44 3.21
CA PRO A 77 18.58 32.45 2.16
C PRO A 77 19.66 31.42 2.54
N THR A 78 20.46 31.69 3.56
CA THR A 78 21.49 30.77 4.09
C THR A 78 20.99 29.95 5.29
N GLY A 79 19.83 30.29 5.82
CA GLY A 79 19.25 29.69 7.01
C GLY A 79 18.49 28.40 6.74
N PRO A 80 17.95 27.78 7.81
CA PRO A 80 17.16 26.58 7.70
C PRO A 80 15.89 26.77 6.86
N TYR A 81 15.49 25.73 6.11
CA TYR A 81 14.25 25.79 5.34
C TYR A 81 13.01 25.99 6.23
N ILE A 82 11.97 26.59 5.65
CA ILE A 82 10.67 26.85 6.28
C ILE A 82 9.57 25.98 5.67
N ARG A 83 8.56 25.62 6.48
CA ARG A 83 7.47 24.72 6.06
C ARG A 83 6.34 25.49 5.39
N LYS A 84 5.88 25.03 4.22
CA LYS A 84 4.68 25.48 3.51
C LYS A 84 3.76 24.28 3.21
N ASP A 85 2.86 23.96 4.15
CA ASP A 85 2.09 22.71 4.11
C ASP A 85 1.26 22.54 2.82
N GLY A 86 1.40 21.39 2.17
CA GLY A 86 0.70 21.07 0.92
C GLY A 86 1.29 21.70 -0.33
N LEU A 87 2.36 22.50 -0.24
CA LEU A 87 3.07 23.08 -1.39
C LEU A 87 4.42 22.39 -1.57
N THR A 88 4.50 21.49 -2.56
CA THR A 88 5.71 20.73 -2.84
C THR A 88 6.77 21.64 -3.45
N ASN A 89 7.98 21.62 -2.88
CA ASN A 89 9.14 22.29 -3.43
C ASN A 89 9.62 21.55 -4.71
N PRO A 90 9.60 22.18 -5.89
CA PRO A 90 10.03 21.55 -7.14
C PRO A 90 11.54 21.29 -7.20
N ASP A 91 12.34 21.98 -6.37
CA ASP A 91 13.81 21.84 -6.34
C ASP A 91 14.29 20.69 -5.44
N ASN A 92 13.36 19.92 -4.88
CA ASN A 92 13.69 18.77 -4.08
C ASN A 92 14.39 17.68 -4.90
N PHE A 93 15.37 17.01 -4.29
CA PHE A 93 15.92 15.77 -4.80
C PHE A 93 14.85 14.67 -4.70
N VAL A 94 14.43 14.18 -5.86
CA VAL A 94 13.35 13.18 -5.98
C VAL A 94 13.79 11.90 -6.68
N ALA A 95 15.06 11.76 -7.05
CA ALA A 95 15.52 10.66 -7.89
C ALA A 95 15.36 9.28 -7.22
N HIS A 96 15.71 9.14 -5.94
CA HIS A 96 15.53 7.86 -5.23
C HIS A 96 14.04 7.50 -5.06
N ARG A 97 13.17 8.49 -4.79
CA ARG A 97 11.71 8.28 -4.80
C ARG A 97 11.21 7.81 -6.16
N LYS A 98 11.67 8.42 -7.25
CA LYS A 98 11.30 8.03 -8.62
C LYS A 98 11.77 6.60 -8.93
N ALA A 99 12.99 6.24 -8.54
CA ALA A 99 13.52 4.88 -8.68
C ALA A 99 12.66 3.86 -7.90
N MET A 100 12.37 4.14 -6.63
CA MET A 100 11.54 3.30 -5.76
C MET A 100 10.14 3.10 -6.34
N ARG A 101 9.50 4.19 -6.81
CA ARG A 101 8.18 4.12 -7.44
C ARG A 101 8.22 3.28 -8.71
N ARG A 102 9.17 3.54 -9.61
CA ARG A 102 9.34 2.76 -10.85
C ARG A 102 9.49 1.27 -10.54
N PHE A 103 10.36 0.92 -9.59
CA PHE A 103 10.55 -0.44 -9.13
C PHE A 103 9.24 -1.07 -8.60
N SER A 104 8.49 -0.34 -7.77
CA SER A 104 7.20 -0.78 -7.21
C SER A 104 6.07 -0.90 -8.22
N ILE A 105 6.19 -0.29 -9.39
CA ILE A 105 5.20 -0.44 -10.47
C ILE A 105 5.54 -1.67 -11.32
N ILE A 106 6.83 -1.83 -11.65
CA ILE A 106 7.32 -2.87 -12.53
C ILE A 106 7.17 -4.26 -11.91
N VAL A 107 7.70 -4.46 -10.69
CA VAL A 107 7.76 -5.81 -10.09
C VAL A 107 6.37 -6.40 -9.86
N PRO A 108 5.43 -5.72 -9.20
CA PRO A 108 4.06 -6.22 -9.06
C PRO A 108 3.38 -6.49 -10.39
N ALA A 109 3.53 -5.64 -11.40
CA ALA A 109 2.90 -5.85 -12.71
C ALA A 109 3.41 -7.12 -13.40
N LEU A 110 4.72 -7.35 -13.38
CA LEU A 110 5.33 -8.56 -13.91
C LEU A 110 4.85 -9.81 -13.16
N VAL A 111 4.86 -9.79 -11.82
CA VAL A 111 4.42 -10.94 -11.03
C VAL A 111 2.92 -11.19 -11.18
N ALA A 112 2.12 -10.14 -11.37
CA ALA A 112 0.70 -10.26 -11.65
C ALA A 112 0.45 -10.96 -13.00
N ALA A 113 1.19 -10.57 -14.05
CA ALA A 113 1.13 -11.26 -15.34
C ALA A 113 1.57 -12.72 -15.25
N TYR A 114 2.64 -13.02 -14.49
CA TYR A 114 3.04 -14.41 -14.20
C TYR A 114 1.94 -15.18 -13.48
N LYS A 115 1.29 -14.59 -12.46
CA LYS A 115 0.21 -15.23 -11.70
C LYS A 115 -0.92 -15.68 -12.63
N ILE A 116 -1.32 -14.81 -13.56
CA ILE A 116 -2.43 -14.98 -14.50
C ILE A 116 -2.07 -15.96 -15.63
N THR A 117 -0.89 -15.80 -16.23
CA THR A 117 -0.53 -16.52 -17.47
C THR A 117 0.26 -17.81 -17.23
N GLY A 118 1.00 -17.88 -16.12
CA GLY A 118 2.01 -18.92 -15.89
C GLY A 118 3.28 -18.77 -16.74
N ASP A 119 3.43 -17.70 -17.53
CA ASP A 119 4.60 -17.48 -18.38
C ASP A 119 5.79 -16.99 -17.55
N GLU A 120 6.80 -17.85 -17.41
CA GLU A 120 7.97 -17.64 -16.54
C GLU A 120 8.78 -16.38 -16.91
N LYS A 121 8.72 -15.91 -18.16
CA LYS A 121 9.46 -14.71 -18.61
C LYS A 121 9.18 -13.48 -17.73
N TYR A 122 7.95 -13.34 -17.24
CA TYR A 122 7.60 -12.21 -16.37
C TYR A 122 8.20 -12.37 -14.97
N ALA A 123 8.20 -13.60 -14.44
CA ALA A 123 8.78 -13.89 -13.14
C ALA A 123 10.30 -13.74 -13.16
N GLU A 124 10.98 -14.23 -14.19
CA GLU A 124 12.41 -14.04 -14.41
C GLU A 124 12.79 -12.55 -14.41
N GLN A 125 12.04 -11.73 -15.16
CA GLN A 125 12.26 -10.30 -15.21
C GLN A 125 12.02 -9.63 -13.85
N ALA A 126 10.97 -10.02 -13.12
CA ALA A 126 10.72 -9.50 -11.78
C ALA A 126 11.87 -9.83 -10.83
N VAL A 127 12.40 -11.06 -10.88
CA VAL A 127 13.53 -11.52 -10.07
C VAL A 127 14.81 -10.75 -10.39
N LYS A 128 15.04 -10.36 -11.65
CA LYS A 128 16.16 -9.47 -12.03
C LYS A 128 16.09 -8.12 -11.31
N HIS A 129 14.91 -7.50 -11.25
CA HIS A 129 14.71 -6.25 -10.52
C HIS A 129 14.88 -6.42 -9.00
N LEU A 130 14.32 -7.49 -8.43
CA LEU A 130 14.43 -7.80 -6.99
C LEU A 130 15.90 -7.99 -6.58
N ASN A 131 16.68 -8.75 -7.34
CA ASN A 131 18.10 -8.97 -7.07
C ASN A 131 18.90 -7.67 -7.12
N ALA A 132 18.65 -6.81 -8.12
CA ALA A 132 19.33 -5.52 -8.21
C ALA A 132 19.02 -4.63 -6.99
N TRP A 133 17.76 -4.60 -6.53
CA TRP A 133 17.34 -3.70 -5.46
C TRP A 133 17.79 -4.16 -4.06
N PHE A 134 17.77 -5.47 -3.80
CA PHE A 134 17.95 -6.00 -2.44
C PHE A 134 19.26 -6.75 -2.21
N VAL A 135 19.86 -7.31 -3.27
CA VAL A 135 20.92 -8.33 -3.10
C VAL A 135 22.25 -7.89 -3.68
N ASN A 136 22.25 -7.44 -4.94
CA ASN A 136 23.49 -7.14 -5.67
C ASN A 136 24.30 -6.06 -4.93
N PRO A 137 25.55 -6.35 -4.50
CA PRO A 137 26.34 -5.42 -3.71
C PRO A 137 26.63 -4.09 -4.42
N ASP A 138 26.62 -4.04 -5.75
CA ASP A 138 26.88 -2.83 -6.53
C ASP A 138 25.64 -1.91 -6.63
N SER A 139 24.44 -2.44 -6.37
CA SER A 139 23.18 -1.73 -6.64
C SER A 139 22.16 -1.74 -5.50
N LYS A 140 22.36 -2.56 -4.47
CA LYS A 140 21.37 -2.71 -3.40
C LYS A 140 21.11 -1.40 -2.66
N MET A 141 19.89 -1.22 -2.18
CA MET A 141 19.60 -0.22 -1.15
C MET A 141 19.93 -0.79 0.23
N ASN A 142 20.45 0.02 1.15
CA ASN A 142 20.60 -0.38 2.55
C ASN A 142 19.22 -0.47 3.24
N PRO A 143 18.99 -1.44 4.14
CA PRO A 143 17.68 -1.65 4.77
C PRO A 143 17.41 -0.68 5.93
N ASN A 144 17.47 0.63 5.66
CA ASN A 144 17.14 1.71 6.59
C ASN A 144 16.84 3.02 5.84
N LEU A 145 16.19 3.97 6.53
CA LEU A 145 15.86 5.30 5.99
C LEU A 145 16.48 6.43 6.83
N LEU A 146 17.77 6.32 7.16
CA LEU A 146 18.48 7.32 7.98
C LEU A 146 18.52 8.72 7.36
N TYR A 147 18.39 8.85 6.04
CA TYR A 147 18.47 10.12 5.33
C TYR A 147 17.21 10.47 4.53
N ALA A 148 16.07 9.87 4.91
CA ALA A 148 14.80 10.13 4.27
C ALA A 148 14.15 11.42 4.82
N GLN A 149 13.55 12.20 3.92
CA GLN A 149 12.92 13.47 4.18
C GLN A 149 13.78 14.46 4.98
N ALA A 150 15.04 14.56 4.61
CA ALA A 150 15.98 15.56 5.10
C ALA A 150 15.39 16.98 4.96
N ILE A 151 15.83 17.88 5.85
CA ILE A 151 15.47 19.29 5.81
C ILE A 151 16.76 20.10 5.87
N SER A 152 17.03 20.84 4.79
CA SER A 152 18.21 21.68 4.68
C SER A 152 18.35 22.63 5.87
N GLY A 153 19.53 22.63 6.48
CA GLY A 153 19.85 23.40 7.68
C GLY A 153 19.20 22.92 8.98
N LYS A 154 18.52 21.76 9.02
CA LYS A 154 17.89 21.22 10.25
C LYS A 154 18.29 19.79 10.58
N VAL A 155 17.99 18.84 9.70
CA VAL A 155 18.13 17.41 9.98
C VAL A 155 18.48 16.64 8.71
N ALA A 156 19.32 15.62 8.84
CA ALA A 156 19.76 14.77 7.72
C ALA A 156 18.70 13.72 7.30
N GLY A 157 17.76 13.40 8.19
CA GLY A 157 16.63 12.51 7.97
C GLY A 157 15.66 12.55 9.15
N ARG A 158 14.50 11.91 9.04
CA ARG A 158 13.46 11.89 10.08
C ARG A 158 12.48 10.72 9.92
N GLY A 159 11.80 10.32 11.01
CA GLY A 159 10.82 9.21 11.01
C GLY A 159 9.74 9.31 9.93
N ILE A 160 9.19 10.51 9.71
CA ILE A 160 8.20 10.83 8.65
C ILE A 160 8.66 10.43 7.24
N GLY A 161 9.97 10.25 7.02
CA GLY A 161 10.53 9.73 5.78
C GLY A 161 10.17 8.28 5.46
N ILE A 162 9.77 7.47 6.45
CA ILE A 162 9.40 6.06 6.28
C ILE A 162 8.21 5.87 5.33
N ILE A 163 7.34 6.89 5.22
CA ILE A 163 6.26 6.86 4.24
C ILE A 163 6.75 6.76 2.79
N ASP A 164 8.01 7.12 2.49
CA ASP A 164 8.58 7.04 1.15
C ASP A 164 8.72 5.58 0.65
N THR A 165 8.72 4.59 1.57
CA THR A 165 8.80 3.16 1.25
C THR A 165 7.46 2.40 1.29
N ILE A 166 6.31 3.07 1.43
CA ILE A 166 5.00 2.39 1.29
C ILE A 166 4.88 1.60 -0.03
N HIS A 167 5.64 2.01 -1.04
CA HIS A 167 5.77 1.37 -2.33
C HIS A 167 6.37 -0.06 -2.28
N LEU A 168 7.10 -0.42 -1.22
CA LEU A 168 7.63 -1.78 -1.05
C LEU A 168 6.59 -2.78 -0.54
N VAL A 169 5.40 -2.32 -0.09
CA VAL A 169 4.32 -3.20 0.40
C VAL A 169 3.85 -4.16 -0.70
N GLU A 170 3.53 -3.66 -1.89
CA GLU A 170 3.09 -4.52 -2.99
C GLU A 170 4.24 -5.37 -3.57
N VAL A 171 5.48 -4.89 -3.49
CA VAL A 171 6.67 -5.67 -3.84
C VAL A 171 6.82 -6.87 -2.89
N ALA A 172 6.66 -6.67 -1.59
CA ALA A 172 6.67 -7.77 -0.62
C ALA A 172 5.57 -8.80 -0.91
N GLN A 173 4.36 -8.34 -1.27
CA GLN A 173 3.27 -9.25 -1.68
C GLN A 173 3.62 -10.02 -2.96
N ALA A 174 4.25 -9.37 -3.94
CA ALA A 174 4.70 -10.02 -5.17
C ALA A 174 5.74 -11.13 -4.87
N ILE A 175 6.66 -10.90 -3.94
CA ILE A 175 7.63 -11.92 -3.50
C ILE A 175 6.90 -13.13 -2.89
N ILE A 176 5.90 -12.92 -2.04
CA ILE A 176 5.08 -14.02 -1.47
C ILE A 176 4.39 -14.82 -2.58
N VAL A 177 3.87 -14.17 -3.62
CA VAL A 177 3.24 -14.86 -4.75
C VAL A 177 4.25 -15.73 -5.51
N LEU A 178 5.46 -15.21 -5.76
CA LEU A 178 6.55 -15.98 -6.38
C LEU A 178 6.95 -17.21 -5.55
N GLU A 179 7.05 -17.08 -4.21
CA GLU A 179 7.32 -18.20 -3.30
C GLU A 179 6.20 -19.25 -3.36
N LYS A 180 4.93 -18.82 -3.28
CA LYS A 180 3.76 -19.72 -3.33
C LYS A 180 3.67 -20.48 -4.64
N LYS A 181 4.03 -19.82 -5.76
CA LYS A 181 4.09 -20.43 -7.10
C LYS A 181 5.38 -21.24 -7.32
N ARG A 182 6.26 -21.34 -6.31
CA ARG A 182 7.53 -22.08 -6.33
C ARG A 182 8.50 -21.62 -7.41
N PHE A 183 8.39 -20.37 -7.86
CA PHE A 183 9.30 -19.79 -8.85
C PHE A 183 10.62 -19.37 -8.21
N LEU A 184 10.55 -18.76 -7.02
CA LEU A 184 11.73 -18.49 -6.20
C LEU A 184 12.06 -19.75 -5.38
N SER A 185 13.24 -20.33 -5.63
CA SER A 185 13.77 -21.37 -4.74
C SER A 185 14.04 -20.77 -3.35
N PHE A 186 14.12 -21.61 -2.32
CA PHE A 186 14.49 -21.14 -0.98
C PHE A 186 15.84 -20.39 -0.97
N GLY A 187 16.81 -20.88 -1.75
CA GLY A 187 18.13 -20.25 -1.87
C GLY A 187 18.09 -18.87 -2.50
N ASP A 188 17.27 -18.67 -3.53
CA ASP A 188 17.15 -17.38 -4.25
C ASP A 188 16.28 -16.37 -3.49
N ALA A 189 15.27 -16.85 -2.75
CA ALA A 189 14.43 -16.00 -1.91
C ALA A 189 15.16 -15.48 -0.66
N LEU A 190 16.09 -16.28 -0.13
CA LEU A 190 16.71 -16.02 1.18
C LEU A 190 17.40 -14.64 1.25
N PRO A 191 18.29 -14.23 0.33
CA PRO A 191 18.93 -12.91 0.40
C PRO A 191 17.94 -11.74 0.28
N ILE A 192 16.88 -11.89 -0.51
CA ILE A 192 15.83 -10.88 -0.64
C ILE A 192 15.08 -10.74 0.70
N LYS A 193 14.72 -11.86 1.32
CA LYS A 193 14.00 -11.87 2.60
C LYS A 193 14.86 -11.38 3.77
N GLN A 194 16.17 -11.64 3.74
CA GLN A 194 17.13 -11.10 4.70
C GLN A 194 17.11 -9.56 4.69
N TRP A 195 17.03 -8.94 3.52
CA TRP A 195 16.88 -7.48 3.43
C TRP A 195 15.61 -6.99 4.15
N PHE A 196 14.47 -7.65 3.94
CA PHE A 196 13.22 -7.30 4.60
C PHE A 196 13.24 -7.59 6.11
N GLU A 197 13.95 -8.63 6.54
CA GLU A 197 14.12 -8.95 7.95
C GLU A 197 14.97 -7.87 8.66
N GLU A 198 16.08 -7.46 8.04
CA GLU A 198 16.91 -6.35 8.52
C GLU A 198 16.13 -5.03 8.53
N TYR A 199 15.38 -4.74 7.47
CA TYR A 199 14.58 -3.51 7.39
C TYR A 199 13.46 -3.50 8.41
N LEU A 200 12.73 -4.61 8.59
CA LEU A 200 11.70 -4.76 9.60
C LEU A 200 12.27 -4.55 11.00
N LYS A 201 13.43 -5.15 11.30
CA LYS A 201 14.11 -4.96 12.58
C LYS A 201 14.46 -3.51 12.83
N TRP A 202 14.99 -2.80 11.82
CA TRP A 202 15.26 -1.37 11.92
C TRP A 202 13.96 -0.56 12.10
N LEU A 203 12.90 -0.89 11.35
CA LEU A 203 11.61 -0.22 11.37
C LEU A 203 10.91 -0.31 12.73
N VAL A 204 11.08 -1.41 13.48
CA VAL A 204 10.42 -1.60 14.79
C VAL A 204 11.29 -1.21 15.97
N THR A 205 12.61 -1.05 15.80
CA THR A 205 13.51 -0.74 16.93
C THR A 205 14.22 0.61 16.84
N SER A 206 14.31 1.24 15.66
CA SER A 206 14.96 2.55 15.52
C SER A 206 14.08 3.70 16.02
N ASP A 207 14.72 4.79 16.44
CA ASP A 207 14.02 6.03 16.83
C ASP A 207 13.11 6.54 15.71
N PHE A 208 13.57 6.47 14.45
CA PHE A 208 12.78 6.88 13.29
C PHE A 208 11.53 6.01 13.11
N GLY A 209 11.70 4.70 13.28
CA GLY A 209 10.61 3.73 13.25
C GLY A 209 9.55 4.01 14.31
N ILE A 210 10.00 4.25 15.55
CA ILE A 210 9.13 4.55 16.69
C ILE A 210 8.41 5.90 16.49
N GLU A 211 9.11 6.94 16.03
CA GLU A 211 8.52 8.25 15.72
C GLU A 211 7.42 8.16 14.66
N GLU A 212 7.62 7.35 13.62
CA GLU A 212 6.63 7.17 12.57
C GLU A 212 5.42 6.36 13.04
N ARG A 213 5.67 5.27 13.80
CA ARG A 213 4.61 4.48 14.44
C ARG A 213 3.71 5.37 15.29
N ASP A 214 4.31 6.29 16.05
CA ASP A 214 3.62 7.10 17.06
C ASP A 214 3.15 8.48 16.51
N ASN A 215 3.25 8.72 15.20
CA ASN A 215 2.91 10.00 14.55
C ASN A 215 1.45 10.44 14.74
N GLY A 216 0.51 9.49 14.77
CA GLY A 216 -0.89 9.69 15.14
C GLY A 216 -1.88 9.96 14.01
N ASN A 217 -1.44 10.06 12.75
CA ASN A 217 -2.29 10.20 11.56
C ASN A 217 -1.99 9.09 10.52
N ASN A 218 -2.32 9.32 9.24
CA ASN A 218 -1.97 8.45 8.12
C ASN A 218 -0.53 7.86 8.13
N HIS A 219 0.46 8.56 8.71
CA HIS A 219 1.81 8.04 8.92
C HIS A 219 1.84 6.77 9.79
N SER A 220 1.15 6.76 10.93
CA SER A 220 1.04 5.58 11.78
C SER A 220 0.33 4.42 11.06
N THR A 221 -0.71 4.73 10.27
CA THR A 221 -1.39 3.71 9.46
C THR A 221 -0.44 3.10 8.43
N CYS A 222 0.33 3.94 7.73
CA CYS A 222 1.32 3.51 6.75
C CYS A 222 2.46 2.70 7.38
N TRP A 223 2.87 3.04 8.61
CA TRP A 223 3.83 2.25 9.37
C TRP A 223 3.29 0.84 9.63
N VAL A 224 2.05 0.70 10.12
CA VAL A 224 1.43 -0.61 10.40
C VAL A 224 1.27 -1.42 9.11
N MET A 225 0.87 -0.79 8.01
CA MET A 225 0.77 -1.43 6.70
C MET A 225 2.12 -2.01 6.26
N GLN A 226 3.20 -1.23 6.40
CA GLN A 226 4.56 -1.66 6.05
C GLN A 226 5.07 -2.77 6.97
N ALA A 227 5.06 -2.54 8.29
CA ALA A 227 5.54 -3.51 9.27
C ALA A 227 4.79 -4.84 9.20
N GLY A 228 3.46 -4.79 9.08
CA GLY A 228 2.62 -5.98 8.93
C GLY A 228 2.93 -6.77 7.65
N MET A 229 3.10 -6.07 6.52
CA MET A 229 3.40 -6.74 5.25
C MET A 229 4.78 -7.39 5.26
N TYR A 230 5.79 -6.70 5.79
CA TYR A 230 7.16 -7.24 5.85
C TYR A 230 7.25 -8.38 6.87
N ALA A 231 6.57 -8.27 8.01
CA ALA A 231 6.46 -9.35 8.98
C ALA A 231 5.80 -10.60 8.38
N LYS A 232 4.75 -10.43 7.57
CA LYS A 232 4.11 -11.53 6.83
C LYS A 232 5.08 -12.20 5.85
N LEU A 233 5.87 -11.43 5.11
CA LEU A 233 6.86 -11.96 4.16
C LEU A 233 7.93 -12.81 4.87
N VAL A 234 8.46 -12.34 6.01
CA VAL A 234 9.53 -13.03 6.74
C VAL A 234 9.02 -13.97 7.84
N ASN A 235 7.70 -14.21 7.91
CA ASN A 235 7.04 -15.05 8.92
C ASN A 235 7.33 -14.63 10.38
N ASN A 236 7.39 -13.33 10.66
CA ASN A 236 7.59 -12.81 12.01
C ASN A 236 6.24 -12.59 12.73
N GLU A 237 5.76 -13.62 13.42
CA GLU A 237 4.46 -13.58 14.11
C GLU A 237 4.40 -12.55 15.25
N ALA A 238 5.51 -12.30 15.94
CA ALA A 238 5.54 -11.33 17.04
C ALA A 238 5.17 -9.92 16.56
N VAL A 239 5.73 -9.49 15.42
CA VAL A 239 5.41 -8.18 14.83
C VAL A 239 3.99 -8.17 14.24
N LEU A 240 3.50 -9.29 13.69
CA LEU A 240 2.10 -9.38 13.24
C LEU A 240 1.11 -9.19 14.38
N ILE A 241 1.36 -9.81 15.55
CA ILE A 241 0.56 -9.61 16.76
C ILE A 241 0.59 -8.13 17.18
N GLU A 242 1.77 -7.53 17.27
CA GLU A 242 1.90 -6.11 17.63
C GLU A 242 1.14 -5.20 16.66
N CYS A 243 1.25 -5.44 15.35
CA CYS A 243 0.54 -4.66 14.33
C CYS A 243 -0.99 -4.77 14.49
N ARG A 244 -1.52 -5.95 14.82
CA ARG A 244 -2.96 -6.15 15.08
C ARG A 244 -3.41 -5.34 16.30
N GLU A 245 -2.61 -5.31 17.36
CA GLU A 245 -2.94 -4.54 18.57
C GLU A 245 -2.84 -3.02 18.33
N ILE A 246 -1.82 -2.55 17.60
CA ILE A 246 -1.71 -1.14 17.18
C ILE A 246 -2.91 -0.75 16.33
N TYR A 247 -3.33 -1.58 15.37
CA TYR A 247 -4.50 -1.30 14.54
C TYR A 247 -5.77 -1.13 15.38
N LYS A 248 -6.06 -2.09 16.27
CA LYS A 248 -7.26 -2.09 17.12
C LYS A 248 -7.30 -0.92 18.10
N HIS A 249 -6.19 -0.67 18.80
CA HIS A 249 -6.18 0.21 19.98
C HIS A 249 -5.63 1.61 19.71
N LEU A 250 -4.89 1.81 18.61
CA LEU A 250 -4.34 3.11 18.25
C LEU A 250 -4.94 3.63 16.94
N ILE A 251 -4.85 2.86 15.84
CA ILE A 251 -5.25 3.35 14.53
C ILE A 251 -6.76 3.58 14.46
N LEU A 252 -7.58 2.53 14.64
CA LEU A 252 -9.04 2.68 14.60
C LEU A 252 -9.55 3.61 15.69
N GLN A 253 -9.09 3.43 16.93
CA GLN A 253 -9.59 4.18 18.08
C GLN A 253 -9.37 5.70 17.95
N ARG A 254 -8.20 6.11 17.43
CA ARG A 254 -7.78 7.52 17.46
C ARG A 254 -7.93 8.25 16.14
N GLN A 255 -7.95 7.53 15.01
CA GLN A 255 -7.96 8.17 13.69
C GLN A 255 -9.32 8.15 12.99
N VAL A 256 -10.25 7.32 13.46
CA VAL A 256 -11.60 7.21 12.91
C VAL A 256 -12.58 7.80 13.91
N GLU A 257 -13.51 8.64 13.46
CA GLU A 257 -14.62 9.12 14.27
C GLU A 257 -15.83 8.19 14.19
N ALA A 258 -16.83 8.42 15.06
CA ALA A 258 -18.05 7.61 15.08
C ALA A 258 -18.84 7.63 13.76
N ASP A 259 -18.66 8.66 12.94
CA ASP A 259 -19.27 8.78 11.60
C ASP A 259 -18.39 8.19 10.47
N GLY A 260 -17.24 7.59 10.82
CA GLY A 260 -16.26 7.06 9.86
C GLY A 260 -15.26 8.08 9.32
N SER A 261 -15.36 9.36 9.69
CA SER A 261 -14.48 10.40 9.16
C SER A 261 -13.07 10.36 9.74
N PHE A 262 -12.10 10.96 9.03
CA PHE A 262 -10.69 11.07 9.42
C PHE A 262 -10.33 12.53 9.81
N PRO A 263 -10.51 12.96 11.05
CA PRO A 263 -10.48 14.37 11.43
C PRO A 263 -9.11 15.04 11.24
N LEU A 264 -8.00 14.31 11.37
CA LEU A 264 -6.66 14.85 11.12
C LEU A 264 -6.41 15.07 9.63
N GLU A 265 -6.95 14.19 8.78
CA GLU A 265 -6.82 14.26 7.33
C GLU A 265 -7.73 15.36 6.77
N LEU A 266 -8.94 15.50 7.30
CA LEU A 266 -9.90 16.55 6.94
C LEU A 266 -9.41 17.97 7.29
N LYS A 267 -8.48 18.12 8.23
CA LYS A 267 -7.87 19.41 8.60
C LYS A 267 -6.74 19.83 7.68
N ARG A 268 -6.30 18.98 6.75
CA ARG A 268 -5.18 19.26 5.85
C ARG A 268 -5.59 20.19 4.70
N THR A 269 -4.59 20.67 3.97
CA THR A 269 -4.78 21.48 2.75
C THR A 269 -5.23 20.64 1.53
N LYS A 270 -5.09 19.32 1.62
CA LYS A 270 -5.58 18.34 0.62
C LYS A 270 -6.51 17.31 1.28
N PRO A 271 -7.63 17.73 1.91
CA PRO A 271 -8.39 16.84 2.77
C PRO A 271 -9.02 15.65 2.02
N TYR A 272 -9.37 15.80 0.74
CA TYR A 272 -9.93 14.71 -0.05
C TYR A 272 -8.87 13.64 -0.33
N GLY A 273 -7.72 14.03 -0.87
CA GLY A 273 -6.59 13.14 -1.13
C GLY A 273 -6.06 12.45 0.13
N TYR A 274 -5.90 13.17 1.24
CA TYR A 274 -5.45 12.57 2.50
C TYR A 274 -6.46 11.57 3.07
N SER A 275 -7.77 11.84 2.99
CA SER A 275 -8.79 10.88 3.42
C SER A 275 -8.84 9.62 2.55
N LEU A 276 -8.70 9.76 1.22
CA LEU A 276 -8.59 8.61 0.32
C LEU A 276 -7.35 7.78 0.62
N PHE A 277 -6.19 8.44 0.76
CA PHE A 277 -4.92 7.80 1.04
C PHE A 277 -4.95 7.01 2.36
N ASN A 278 -5.46 7.61 3.45
CA ASN A 278 -5.54 6.94 4.73
C ASN A 278 -6.54 5.77 4.69
N LEU A 279 -7.68 5.92 4.00
CA LEU A 279 -8.66 4.85 3.83
C LEU A 279 -8.04 3.63 3.13
N ASP A 280 -7.32 3.86 2.03
CA ASP A 280 -6.65 2.79 1.30
C ASP A 280 -5.61 2.09 2.18
N ALA A 281 -4.79 2.85 2.90
CA ALA A 281 -3.81 2.29 3.82
C ALA A 281 -4.47 1.46 4.94
N MET A 282 -5.56 1.95 5.56
CA MET A 282 -6.28 1.20 6.60
C MET A 282 -6.91 -0.08 6.07
N VAL A 283 -7.54 -0.04 4.88
CA VAL A 283 -8.09 -1.23 4.24
C VAL A 283 -6.99 -2.26 3.96
N MET A 284 -5.82 -1.81 3.50
CA MET A 284 -4.69 -2.72 3.30
C MET A 284 -4.19 -3.32 4.61
N VAL A 285 -4.17 -2.56 5.71
CA VAL A 285 -3.91 -3.10 7.04
C VAL A 285 -4.90 -4.23 7.37
N CYS A 286 -6.20 -4.05 7.10
CA CYS A 286 -7.19 -5.10 7.31
C CYS A 286 -6.90 -6.35 6.46
N ALA A 287 -6.56 -6.17 5.18
CA ALA A 287 -6.24 -7.27 4.26
C ALA A 287 -4.97 -8.03 4.66
N ILE A 288 -3.95 -7.32 5.13
CA ILE A 288 -2.65 -7.89 5.52
C ILE A 288 -2.78 -8.70 6.82
N LEU A 289 -3.42 -8.12 7.84
CA LEU A 289 -3.42 -8.61 9.22
C LEU A 289 -4.57 -9.56 9.57
N THR A 290 -5.54 -9.73 8.67
CA THR A 290 -6.60 -10.74 8.81
C THR A 290 -6.07 -12.14 8.52
N ASP A 291 -6.41 -13.09 9.39
CA ASP A 291 -6.10 -14.51 9.27
C ASP A 291 -7.28 -15.38 9.75
N GLY A 292 -7.04 -16.68 9.97
CA GLY A 292 -8.08 -17.63 10.39
C GLY A 292 -8.64 -17.41 11.80
N THR A 293 -7.98 -16.62 12.65
CA THR A 293 -8.38 -16.36 14.04
C THR A 293 -8.58 -14.87 14.35
N ASN A 294 -8.02 -13.98 13.54
CA ASN A 294 -8.11 -12.54 13.68
C ASN A 294 -8.76 -11.94 12.43
N ASN A 295 -9.92 -11.28 12.60
CA ASN A 295 -10.60 -10.60 11.48
C ASN A 295 -10.65 -9.09 11.71
N MET A 296 -9.75 -8.36 11.04
CA MET A 296 -9.63 -6.90 11.20
C MET A 296 -10.75 -6.14 10.49
N TRP A 297 -11.45 -6.79 9.53
CA TRP A 297 -12.60 -6.22 8.85
C TRP A 297 -13.85 -6.18 9.72
N GLN A 298 -13.98 -7.15 10.64
CA GLN A 298 -15.14 -7.29 11.54
C GLN A 298 -14.88 -6.75 12.94
N PHE A 299 -13.68 -6.23 13.20
CA PHE A 299 -13.34 -5.62 14.48
C PHE A 299 -14.03 -4.26 14.61
N ALA A 300 -14.57 -4.00 15.80
CA ALA A 300 -15.05 -2.70 16.22
C ALA A 300 -14.45 -2.38 17.60
N THR A 301 -14.14 -1.11 17.83
CA THR A 301 -13.74 -0.63 19.16
C THR A 301 -14.92 -0.69 20.14
N GLU A 302 -14.65 -0.52 21.44
CA GLU A 302 -15.70 -0.51 22.47
C GLU A 302 -16.76 0.58 22.23
N ASP A 303 -16.35 1.72 21.65
CA ASP A 303 -17.23 2.82 21.26
C ASP A 303 -17.79 2.70 19.82
N GLY A 304 -17.62 1.54 19.17
CA GLY A 304 -18.28 1.17 17.92
C GLY A 304 -17.57 1.57 16.63
N LYS A 305 -16.40 2.22 16.71
CA LYS A 305 -15.63 2.63 15.52
C LYS A 305 -15.09 1.42 14.77
N ASN A 306 -15.23 1.42 13.46
CA ASN A 306 -14.83 0.31 12.61
C ASN A 306 -14.51 0.79 11.18
N ILE A 307 -13.81 -0.05 10.41
CA ILE A 307 -13.41 0.30 9.03
C ILE A 307 -14.60 0.35 8.05
N LYS A 308 -15.72 -0.32 8.37
CA LYS A 308 -16.92 -0.29 7.52
C LYS A 308 -17.55 1.11 7.50
N ASP A 309 -17.62 1.78 8.64
CA ASP A 309 -18.15 3.15 8.72
C ASP A 309 -17.25 4.14 7.98
N ALA A 310 -15.93 3.96 8.02
CA ALA A 310 -15.01 4.76 7.21
C ALA A 310 -15.21 4.57 5.69
N MET A 311 -15.52 3.35 5.25
CA MET A 311 -15.91 3.08 3.87
C MET A 311 -17.24 3.77 3.50
N GLU A 312 -18.25 3.68 4.35
CA GLU A 312 -19.55 4.33 4.12
C GLU A 312 -19.44 5.85 4.11
N PHE A 313 -18.56 6.43 4.93
CA PHE A 313 -18.27 7.86 4.94
C PHE A 313 -17.69 8.33 3.60
N MET A 314 -16.67 7.66 3.07
CA MET A 314 -15.98 8.09 1.85
C MET A 314 -16.71 7.74 0.56
N TYR A 315 -17.44 6.61 0.52
CA TYR A 315 -18.11 6.11 -0.68
C TYR A 315 -18.93 7.17 -1.47
N PRO A 316 -19.84 7.96 -0.87
CA PRO A 316 -20.62 8.95 -1.61
C PRO A 316 -19.75 10.00 -2.32
N TYR A 317 -18.59 10.34 -1.75
CA TYR A 317 -17.67 11.33 -2.30
C TYR A 317 -16.68 10.74 -3.32
N ILE A 318 -16.44 9.43 -3.30
CA ILE A 318 -15.74 8.73 -4.38
C ILE A 318 -16.67 8.61 -5.60
N LYS A 319 -17.93 8.23 -5.35
CA LYS A 319 -18.96 8.10 -6.40
C LYS A 319 -19.29 9.42 -7.08
N ASP A 320 -19.36 10.49 -6.30
CA ASP A 320 -19.72 11.82 -6.77
C ASP A 320 -18.91 12.88 -6.00
N LYS A 321 -17.73 13.19 -6.52
CA LYS A 321 -16.80 14.17 -5.94
C LYS A 321 -17.41 15.57 -5.78
N SER A 322 -18.47 15.91 -6.52
CA SER A 322 -19.16 17.20 -6.39
C SER A 322 -19.90 17.35 -5.05
N LYS A 323 -20.17 16.25 -4.36
CA LYS A 323 -20.81 16.22 -3.03
C LYS A 323 -19.85 16.38 -1.87
N TRP A 324 -18.54 16.49 -2.14
CA TRP A 324 -17.52 16.67 -1.10
C TRP A 324 -17.80 17.95 -0.29
N PRO A 325 -18.11 17.86 1.02
CA PRO A 325 -18.57 19.01 1.80
C PRO A 325 -17.42 19.83 2.39
N TYR A 326 -16.18 19.37 2.25
CA TYR A 326 -14.98 20.04 2.76
C TYR A 326 -14.27 20.84 1.67
N LYS A 327 -13.18 21.52 2.04
CA LYS A 327 -12.37 22.28 1.10
C LYS A 327 -11.85 21.37 -0.02
N LYS A 328 -11.74 21.93 -1.23
CA LYS A 328 -11.01 21.28 -2.32
C LYS A 328 -9.53 21.20 -1.98
N ASP A 329 -8.86 20.18 -2.49
CA ASP A 329 -7.42 20.05 -2.35
C ASP A 329 -6.70 21.19 -3.08
N VAL A 330 -5.71 21.80 -2.42
CA VAL A 330 -4.95 22.92 -3.00
C VAL A 330 -4.14 22.52 -4.24
N MET A 331 -3.85 21.22 -4.42
CA MET A 331 -3.28 20.65 -5.63
C MET A 331 -3.88 19.26 -5.87
N TYR A 332 -3.99 18.90 -7.14
CA TYR A 332 -4.39 17.57 -7.62
C TYR A 332 -5.82 17.11 -7.28
N PHE A 333 -6.71 18.03 -6.89
CA PHE A 333 -8.12 17.70 -6.59
C PHE A 333 -8.83 17.02 -7.77
N ASP A 334 -8.52 17.45 -8.99
CA ASP A 334 -9.21 16.98 -10.20
C ASP A 334 -8.79 15.56 -10.60
N GLN A 335 -7.58 15.14 -10.23
CA GLN A 335 -7.01 13.84 -10.55
C GLN A 335 -7.49 12.72 -9.61
N TRP A 336 -8.08 13.04 -8.47
CA TRP A 336 -8.76 12.09 -7.59
C TRP A 336 -10.25 11.92 -7.97
N PRO A 337 -10.91 10.81 -7.61
CA PRO A 337 -10.32 9.57 -7.14
C PRO A 337 -9.73 8.75 -8.31
N VAL A 338 -8.84 7.82 -7.97
CA VAL A 338 -8.42 6.74 -8.89
C VAL A 338 -9.10 5.45 -8.48
N ARG A 339 -8.71 4.32 -9.10
CA ARG A 339 -9.23 2.98 -8.78
C ARG A 339 -8.80 2.51 -7.40
N GLN A 340 -9.41 3.11 -6.37
CA GLN A 340 -9.01 2.97 -4.98
C GLN A 340 -9.07 1.51 -4.52
N PRO A 341 -7.98 0.94 -3.94
CA PRO A 341 -7.98 -0.43 -3.46
C PRO A 341 -9.03 -0.67 -2.38
N SER A 342 -9.32 0.36 -1.57
CA SER A 342 -10.37 0.32 -0.55
C SER A 342 -11.71 -0.19 -1.05
N LEU A 343 -12.16 0.27 -2.22
CA LEU A 343 -13.43 -0.17 -2.81
C LEU A 343 -13.44 -1.69 -3.10
N LEU A 344 -12.39 -2.20 -3.74
CA LEU A 344 -12.35 -3.61 -4.14
C LEU A 344 -12.28 -4.53 -2.92
N PHE A 345 -11.33 -4.27 -2.01
CA PHE A 345 -11.11 -5.14 -0.86
C PHE A 345 -12.27 -5.07 0.13
N ALA A 346 -12.83 -3.89 0.39
CA ALA A 346 -14.04 -3.76 1.21
C ALA A 346 -15.25 -4.40 0.51
N GLY A 347 -15.36 -4.30 -0.81
CA GLY A 347 -16.38 -4.98 -1.61
C GLY A 347 -16.38 -6.49 -1.41
N PHE A 348 -15.19 -7.12 -1.44
CA PHE A 348 -15.05 -8.54 -1.12
C PHE A 348 -15.30 -8.85 0.37
N ALA A 349 -14.68 -8.10 1.28
CA ALA A 349 -14.75 -8.37 2.72
C ALA A 349 -16.17 -8.21 3.28
N PHE A 350 -16.92 -7.21 2.82
CA PHE A 350 -18.30 -6.92 3.27
C PHE A 350 -19.37 -7.46 2.35
N LYS A 351 -19.01 -8.08 1.21
CA LYS A 351 -19.94 -8.57 0.19
C LYS A 351 -20.84 -7.46 -0.38
N GLU A 352 -20.26 -6.27 -0.56
CA GLU A 352 -20.94 -5.05 -0.99
C GLU A 352 -20.62 -4.77 -2.47
N SER A 353 -21.49 -5.23 -3.38
CA SER A 353 -21.27 -5.11 -4.84
C SER A 353 -21.17 -3.65 -5.29
N LYS A 354 -21.81 -2.71 -4.59
CA LYS A 354 -21.73 -1.26 -4.89
C LYS A 354 -20.30 -0.75 -4.94
N TYR A 355 -19.40 -1.30 -4.12
CA TYR A 355 -18.00 -0.90 -4.10
C TYR A 355 -17.23 -1.44 -5.31
N ILE A 356 -17.46 -2.72 -5.65
CA ILE A 356 -16.85 -3.37 -6.81
C ILE A 356 -17.32 -2.70 -8.12
N GLU A 357 -18.60 -2.38 -8.23
CA GLU A 357 -19.14 -1.71 -9.42
C GLU A 357 -18.58 -0.30 -9.59
N LEU A 358 -18.41 0.47 -8.50
CA LEU A 358 -17.75 1.77 -8.58
C LEU A 358 -16.27 1.62 -8.96
N TRP A 359 -15.55 0.68 -8.35
CA TRP A 359 -14.14 0.42 -8.60
C TRP A 359 -13.84 0.18 -10.09
N LYS A 360 -14.69 -0.60 -10.77
CA LYS A 360 -14.56 -0.89 -12.21
C LYS A 360 -14.57 0.36 -13.10
N THR A 361 -15.23 1.43 -12.65
CA THR A 361 -15.39 2.68 -13.44
C THR A 361 -14.22 3.66 -13.29
N LEU A 362 -13.37 3.47 -12.27
CA LEU A 362 -12.31 4.41 -11.91
C LEU A 362 -11.01 4.09 -12.64
N ASN A 363 -10.17 5.12 -12.80
CA ASN A 363 -8.91 5.05 -13.53
C ASN A 363 -7.89 4.10 -12.84
N PRO A 364 -7.50 2.96 -13.46
CA PRO A 364 -6.49 2.06 -12.91
C PRO A 364 -5.06 2.58 -13.00
N ASP A 365 -4.78 3.42 -14.00
CA ASP A 365 -3.43 3.77 -14.41
C ASP A 365 -3.28 5.31 -14.45
N PRO A 366 -3.28 5.98 -13.28
CA PRO A 366 -3.07 7.43 -13.24
C PRO A 366 -1.68 7.81 -13.76
N THR A 367 -1.58 8.96 -14.42
CA THR A 367 -0.33 9.46 -15.00
C THR A 367 0.32 10.57 -14.17
N GLU A 368 -0.43 11.19 -13.26
CA GLU A 368 0.05 12.28 -12.40
C GLU A 368 0.99 11.74 -11.31
N GLU A 369 2.21 12.28 -11.21
CA GLU A 369 3.27 11.73 -10.33
C GLU A 369 2.85 11.72 -8.85
N GLU A 370 2.16 12.76 -8.39
CA GLU A 370 1.68 12.84 -7.02
C GLU A 370 0.61 11.78 -6.73
N ILE A 371 -0.27 11.50 -7.68
CA ILE A 371 -1.33 10.50 -7.52
C ILE A 371 -0.71 9.11 -7.48
N ILE A 372 0.22 8.82 -8.40
CA ILE A 372 0.97 7.56 -8.41
C ILE A 372 1.69 7.34 -7.08
N ARG A 373 2.26 8.40 -6.49
CA ARG A 373 2.94 8.35 -5.19
C ARG A 373 2.01 7.99 -4.03
N ASN A 374 0.76 8.41 -4.08
CA ASN A 374 -0.25 8.15 -3.04
C ASN A 374 -1.15 6.94 -3.37
N PHE A 375 -0.80 6.13 -4.38
CA PHE A 375 -1.56 4.95 -4.79
C PHE A 375 -0.61 3.73 -4.85
N PRO A 376 -0.13 3.21 -3.70
CA PRO A 376 0.95 2.21 -3.68
C PRO A 376 0.53 0.78 -4.07
N ILE A 377 -0.77 0.46 -4.03
CA ILE A 377 -1.32 -0.87 -4.39
C ILE A 377 -2.04 -0.77 -5.73
N ARG A 378 -1.54 -1.45 -6.76
CA ARG A 378 -1.98 -1.27 -8.16
C ARG A 378 -2.34 -2.58 -8.85
N GLN A 379 -1.90 -3.71 -8.31
CA GLN A 379 -2.10 -5.04 -8.86
C GLN A 379 -2.91 -5.89 -7.87
N PRO A 380 -4.22 -5.62 -7.71
CA PRO A 380 -5.06 -6.30 -6.72
C PRO A 380 -5.15 -7.82 -6.96
N VAL A 381 -4.89 -8.28 -8.19
CA VAL A 381 -4.75 -9.71 -8.50
C VAL A 381 -3.68 -10.41 -7.67
N LEU A 382 -2.67 -9.71 -7.14
CA LEU A 382 -1.67 -10.31 -6.26
C LEU A 382 -2.21 -10.64 -4.86
N TRP A 383 -3.33 -10.04 -4.47
CA TRP A 383 -3.83 -10.04 -3.10
C TRP A 383 -4.98 -11.02 -2.87
N ILE A 384 -5.60 -11.49 -3.94
CA ILE A 384 -6.75 -12.42 -3.91
C ILE A 384 -6.37 -13.86 -4.26
#